data_AF-A0A6G2Q565-F1
#
_entry.id   AF-A0A6G2Q565-F1
#
_cell.length_a   1.000
_cell.length_b   1.000
_cell.length_c   1.000
_cell.angle_alpha   90.00
_cell.angle_beta   90.00
_cell.angle_gamma   90.00
#
_symmetry.space_group_name_H-M   'P 1'
#
loop_
_entity.id
_entity.type
_entity.pdbx_description
1 polymer ?
#
loop_
_entity_poly.entity_id
_entity_poly.type
_entity_poly.pdbx_seq_one_letter_code
_entity_poly.pdbx_strand_id
1 'polypeptide(L)'
;MGFGIVCGIEVKNQDITYTIVSSDGKQHTTRGVEGTRLPTNDWAVAEGDSGGMVYADNGSSVQARGIVSAGHGTTTEDPSDASNYIEWTEVPDILKDLNLKLNPAK
;
A
#
# COMPACT_ATOMS: atom_id res chain seq x y z
N MET A 1 1.16 -2.38 17.02
CA MET A 1 1.27 -0.92 16.91
C MET A 1 1.68 -0.68 15.46
N GLY A 2 0.89 0.02 14.66
CA GLY A 2 1.23 0.26 13.25
C GLY A 2 2.49 1.12 13.14
N PHE A 3 3.32 0.82 12.16
CA PHE A 3 4.46 1.68 11.87
C PHE A 3 3.90 2.91 11.12
N GLY A 4 4.41 4.12 11.41
CA GLY A 4 3.86 5.35 10.83
C GLY A 4 3.85 5.32 9.29
N ILE A 5 3.08 6.20 8.63
CA ILE A 5 2.99 6.20 7.16
C ILE A 5 4.39 6.39 6.54
N VAL A 6 4.81 5.42 5.71
CA VAL A 6 6.08 5.50 4.98
C VAL A 6 6.00 6.52 3.87
N CYS A 7 6.86 7.55 3.94
CA CYS A 7 7.12 8.44 2.82
C CYS A 7 8.29 7.90 1.98
N GLY A 8 8.35 8.23 0.69
CA GLY A 8 9.46 7.81 -0.18
C GLY A 8 9.31 6.38 -0.73
N ILE A 9 8.18 6.12 -1.39
CA ILE A 9 7.92 4.89 -2.16
C ILE A 9 8.13 5.22 -3.64
N GLU A 10 8.88 4.37 -4.35
CA GLU A 10 9.03 4.42 -5.80
C GLU A 10 8.06 3.40 -6.43
N VAL A 11 7.21 3.85 -7.37
CA VAL A 11 6.34 2.93 -8.11
C VAL A 11 7.19 2.05 -9.03
N LYS A 12 7.01 0.73 -8.95
CA LYS A 12 7.67 -0.24 -9.83
C LYS A 12 6.76 -0.76 -10.92
N ASN A 13 5.49 -0.97 -10.61
CA ASN A 13 4.52 -1.36 -11.61
C ASN A 13 3.14 -0.77 -11.31
N GLN A 14 2.57 -0.08 -12.29
CA GLN A 14 1.28 0.60 -12.20
C GLN A 14 0.07 -0.35 -12.33
N ASP A 15 0.30 -1.59 -12.72
CA ASP A 15 -0.77 -2.58 -12.93
C ASP A 15 -0.23 -3.99 -12.73
N ILE A 16 -0.45 -4.54 -11.54
CA ILE A 16 -0.11 -5.90 -11.17
C ILE A 16 -1.34 -6.66 -10.70
N THR A 17 -1.27 -7.98 -10.81
CA THR A 17 -2.17 -8.89 -10.11
C THR A 17 -1.35 -9.74 -9.16
N TYR A 18 -1.71 -9.71 -7.87
CA TYR A 18 -1.03 -10.43 -6.81
C TYR A 18 -2.02 -11.26 -6.00
N THR A 19 -1.48 -12.26 -5.29
CA THR A 19 -2.29 -13.17 -4.47
C THR A 19 -1.97 -12.95 -3.01
N ILE A 20 -3.00 -12.63 -2.23
CA ILE A 20 -2.92 -12.47 -0.79
C ILE A 20 -3.51 -13.74 -0.16
N VAL A 21 -2.83 -14.27 0.85
CA VAL A 21 -3.37 -15.35 1.69
C VAL A 21 -3.92 -14.71 2.97
N SER A 22 -5.23 -14.78 3.16
CA SER A 22 -5.86 -14.32 4.39
C SER A 22 -5.56 -15.26 5.55
N SER A 23 -5.75 -14.78 6.79
CA SER A 23 -5.50 -15.55 8.01
C SER A 23 -6.37 -16.82 8.13
N ASP A 24 -7.47 -16.91 7.39
CA ASP A 24 -8.31 -18.11 7.27
C ASP A 24 -7.81 -19.11 6.21
N GLY A 25 -6.64 -18.85 5.60
CA GLY A 25 -6.01 -19.70 4.59
C GLY A 25 -6.58 -19.52 3.17
N LYS A 26 -7.55 -18.63 2.96
CA LYS A 26 -8.08 -18.36 1.62
C LYS A 26 -7.14 -17.48 0.81
N GLN A 27 -7.07 -17.79 -0.47
CA GLN A 27 -6.34 -16.99 -1.45
C GLN A 27 -7.27 -16.01 -2.12
N HIS A 28 -6.86 -14.74 -2.14
CA HIS A 28 -7.55 -13.66 -2.79
C HIS A 28 -6.63 -13.06 -3.84
N THR A 29 -7.08 -13.06 -5.09
CA THR A 29 -6.37 -12.40 -6.18
C THR A 29 -6.86 -10.96 -6.30
N THR A 30 -5.92 -10.02 -6.27
CA THR A 30 -6.21 -8.59 -6.30
C THR A 30 -5.38 -7.91 -7.38
N ARG A 31 -6.00 -6.97 -8.10
CA ARG A 31 -5.31 -6.05 -9.00
C ARG A 31 -4.92 -4.79 -8.23
N GLY A 32 -3.72 -4.28 -8.47
CA GLY A 32 -3.24 -3.06 -7.83
C GLY A 32 -1.93 -2.57 -8.40
N VAL A 33 -1.23 -1.79 -7.60
CA VAL A 33 0.04 -1.14 -7.94
C VAL A 33 1.11 -1.66 -6.99
N GLU A 34 2.31 -1.90 -7.53
CA GLU A 34 3.49 -2.25 -6.76
C GLU A 34 4.43 -1.06 -6.63
N GLY A 35 4.92 -0.85 -5.42
CA GLY A 35 6.02 0.06 -5.15
C GLY A 35 7.08 -0.61 -4.29
N THR A 36 8.20 0.08 -4.15
CA THR A 36 9.29 -0.32 -3.24
C THR A 36 9.79 0.89 -2.50
N ARG A 37 10.44 0.65 -1.36
CA ARG A 37 11.13 1.71 -0.61
C ARG A 37 12.21 2.38 -1.45
N LEU A 38 12.40 3.68 -1.27
CA LEU A 38 13.62 4.34 -1.75
C LEU A 38 14.85 3.77 -1.02
N PRO A 39 16.05 3.82 -1.63
CA PRO A 39 17.28 3.30 -1.01
C PRO A 39 17.63 3.91 0.35
N THR A 40 17.13 5.11 0.65
CA THR A 40 17.35 5.83 1.92
C THR A 40 16.42 5.39 3.05
N ASN A 41 15.43 4.55 2.76
CA ASN A 41 14.45 4.06 3.73
C ASN A 41 14.75 2.59 4.03
N ASP A 42 14.51 2.15 5.27
CA ASP A 42 14.77 0.77 5.67
C ASP A 42 13.66 -0.21 5.26
N TRP A 43 12.44 0.29 5.03
CA TRP A 43 11.24 -0.51 4.72
C TRP A 43 10.19 0.29 3.95
N ALA A 44 9.20 -0.40 3.37
CA ALA A 44 8.09 0.17 2.60
C ALA A 44 6.74 0.08 3.32
N VAL A 45 6.50 -1.01 4.03
CA VAL A 45 5.25 -1.31 4.76
C VAL A 45 5.53 -2.39 5.81
N ALA A 46 4.72 -2.49 6.85
CA ALA A 46 4.75 -3.61 7.79
C ALA A 46 3.36 -4.18 8.11
N GLU A 47 3.31 -5.35 8.76
CA GLU A 47 2.05 -5.92 9.24
C GLU A 47 1.31 -4.93 10.15
N GLY A 48 0.00 -4.82 9.92
CA GLY A 48 -0.86 -3.82 10.56
C GLY A 48 -0.99 -2.50 9.80
N ASP A 49 -0.18 -2.25 8.76
CA ASP A 49 -0.35 -1.07 7.90
C ASP A 49 -1.43 -1.27 6.82
N SER A 50 -1.95 -2.50 6.64
CA SER A 50 -3.07 -2.79 5.74
C SER A 50 -4.27 -1.89 6.05
N GLY A 51 -4.87 -1.30 5.01
CA GLY A 51 -5.90 -0.28 5.17
C GLY A 51 -5.37 1.15 5.30
N GLY A 52 -4.06 1.33 5.44
CA GLY A 52 -3.39 2.64 5.46
C GLY A 52 -3.52 3.38 4.12
N MET A 53 -3.51 4.71 4.16
CA MET A 53 -3.59 5.54 2.96
C MET A 53 -2.22 5.67 2.28
N VAL A 54 -2.17 5.35 0.98
CA VAL A 54 -1.08 5.74 0.09
C VAL A 54 -1.45 7.08 -0.55
N TYR A 55 -0.53 8.03 -0.56
CA TYR A 55 -0.74 9.35 -1.17
C TYR A 55 0.48 9.82 -1.94
N ALA A 56 0.25 10.74 -2.88
CA ALA A 56 1.30 11.48 -3.57
C ALA A 56 1.32 12.92 -3.05
N ASP A 57 2.49 13.40 -2.63
CA ASP A 57 2.72 14.79 -2.27
C ASP A 57 3.35 15.53 -3.46
N ASN A 58 2.74 16.63 -3.89
CA ASN A 58 3.25 17.48 -4.96
C ASN A 58 3.82 18.82 -4.46
N GLY A 59 4.06 18.96 -3.16
CA GLY A 59 4.60 20.15 -2.49
C GLY A 59 3.56 21.21 -2.14
N SER A 60 2.33 21.11 -2.67
CA SER A 60 1.23 22.04 -2.39
C SER A 60 -0.05 21.36 -1.92
N SER A 61 -0.16 20.05 -2.16
CA SER A 61 -1.32 19.24 -1.83
C SER A 61 -0.92 17.77 -1.75
N VAL A 62 -1.70 16.99 -1.00
CA VAL A 62 -1.62 15.54 -0.99
C VAL A 62 -2.79 14.96 -1.79
N GLN A 63 -2.49 14.08 -2.73
CA GLN A 63 -3.49 13.35 -3.51
C GLN A 63 -3.55 11.91 -3.02
N ALA A 64 -4.72 11.48 -2.56
CA ALA A 64 -4.96 10.07 -2.24
C ALA A 64 -4.73 9.22 -3.49
N ARG A 65 -3.84 8.22 -3.35
CA ARG A 65 -3.48 7.28 -4.41
C ARG A 65 -4.12 5.94 -4.18
N GLY A 66 -4.06 5.42 -2.96
CA GLY A 66 -4.46 4.05 -2.72
C GLY A 66 -4.68 3.71 -1.27
N ILE A 67 -5.04 2.45 -1.06
CA ILE A 67 -5.10 1.83 0.25
C ILE A 67 -4.14 0.63 0.26
N VAL A 68 -3.26 0.60 1.24
CA VAL A 68 -2.29 -0.48 1.45
C VAL A 68 -3.04 -1.79 1.58
N SER A 69 -2.60 -2.78 0.81
CA SER A 69 -3.19 -4.11 0.79
C SER A 69 -2.23 -5.12 1.41
N ALA A 70 -1.01 -5.19 0.89
CA ALA A 70 -0.01 -6.18 1.28
C ALA A 70 1.43 -5.64 1.13
N GLY A 71 2.38 -6.39 1.67
CA GLY A 71 3.81 -6.19 1.48
C GLY A 71 4.52 -7.52 1.23
N HIS A 72 5.66 -7.46 0.54
CA HIS A 72 6.50 -8.64 0.33
C HIS A 72 8.00 -8.30 0.26
N GLY A 73 8.82 -9.36 0.24
CA GLY A 73 10.28 -9.25 0.24
C GLY A 73 10.78 -8.67 1.56
N THR A 74 10.82 -9.49 2.60
CA THR A 74 11.16 -9.09 3.97
C THR A 74 12.50 -8.36 4.07
N THR A 75 12.60 -7.39 4.99
CA THR A 75 13.82 -6.58 5.20
C THR A 75 14.78 -7.19 6.21
N THR A 76 14.32 -8.10 7.07
CA THR A 76 15.14 -8.82 8.07
C THR A 76 14.68 -10.27 8.25
N GLU A 77 15.47 -11.07 8.99
CA GLU A 77 15.10 -12.43 9.43
C GLU A 77 14.17 -12.43 10.67
N ASP A 78 13.93 -11.25 11.27
CA ASP A 78 13.06 -11.08 12.45
C ASP A 78 11.64 -10.65 11.99
N PRO A 79 10.59 -11.43 12.31
CA PRO A 79 9.21 -11.21 11.87
C PRO A 79 8.50 -10.03 12.55
N SER A 80 9.18 -8.92 12.84
CA SER A 80 8.51 -7.62 13.02
C SER A 80 8.17 -6.95 11.69
N ASP A 81 7.98 -7.78 10.64
CA ASP A 81 7.04 -7.64 9.53
C ASP A 81 7.24 -6.53 8.51
N ALA A 82 8.39 -5.87 8.52
CA ALA A 82 8.70 -4.85 7.53
C ALA A 82 9.10 -5.47 6.17
N SER A 83 8.49 -4.98 5.09
CA SER A 83 8.64 -5.44 3.70
C SER A 83 9.34 -4.39 2.83
N ASN A 84 10.15 -4.84 1.86
CA ASN A 84 10.80 -3.98 0.87
C ASN A 84 9.81 -3.48 -0.19
N TYR A 85 8.80 -4.29 -0.49
CA TYR A 85 7.76 -4.01 -1.48
C TYR A 85 6.42 -3.79 -0.80
N ILE A 86 5.61 -2.95 -1.41
CA ILE A 86 4.27 -2.57 -0.98
C ILE A 86 3.33 -2.68 -2.17
N GLU A 87 2.14 -3.21 -1.91
CA GLU A 87 1.08 -3.39 -2.88
C GLU A 87 -0.17 -2.66 -2.39
N TRP A 88 -0.77 -1.83 -3.26
CA TRP A 88 -1.99 -1.09 -2.92
C TRP A 88 -3.04 -1.15 -4.02
N THR A 89 -4.29 -0.97 -3.64
CA THR A 89 -5.40 -0.77 -4.58
C THR A 89 -5.61 0.74 -4.77
N GLU A 90 -5.76 1.19 -6.01
CA GLU A 90 -5.93 2.62 -6.32
C GLU A 90 -7.30 3.14 -5.86
N VAL A 91 -7.30 4.28 -5.18
CA VAL A 91 -8.51 4.97 -4.68
C VAL A 91 -9.51 5.26 -5.80
N PRO A 92 -9.10 5.74 -7.00
CA PRO A 92 -10.02 5.92 -8.11
C PRO A 92 -10.80 4.65 -8.49
N ASP A 93 -10.15 3.48 -8.46
CA ASP A 93 -10.78 2.20 -8.78
C ASP A 93 -11.81 1.82 -7.72
N ILE A 94 -11.44 1.93 -6.43
CA ILE A 94 -12.33 1.64 -5.30
C ILE A 94 -13.58 2.53 -5.34
N LEU A 95 -13.40 3.84 -5.51
CA LEU A 95 -14.50 4.80 -5.50
C LEU A 95 -15.44 4.58 -6.69
N LYS A 96 -14.88 4.28 -7.87
CA LYS A 96 -15.64 3.99 -9.07
C LYS A 96 -16.48 2.72 -8.91
N ASP A 97 -15.87 1.63 -8.45
CA ASP A 97 -16.54 0.33 -8.33
C ASP A 97 -17.65 0.34 -7.27
N LEU A 98 -17.45 1.10 -6.19
CA LEU A 98 -18.44 1.23 -5.12
C LEU A 98 -19.44 2.38 -5.33
N ASN A 99 -19.32 3.15 -6.42
CA ASN A 99 -20.09 4.37 -6.67
C ASN A 99 -20.05 5.35 -5.48
N LEU A 100 -18.86 5.50 -4.89
CA LEU A 100 -18.60 6.38 -3.75
C LEU A 100 -17.86 7.63 -4.19
N LYS A 101 -17.90 8.65 -3.34
CA LYS A 101 -17.07 9.84 -3.46
C LYS A 101 -16.32 10.04 -2.15
N LEU A 102 -15.07 10.50 -2.25
CA LEU A 102 -14.36 11.03 -1.08
C LEU A 102 -15.23 12.13 -0.46
N ASN A 103 -15.59 11.95 0.81
CA ASN A 103 -16.35 12.94 1.55
C ASN A 103 -15.51 14.23 1.62
N PRO A 104 -16.00 15.38 1.16
CA PRO A 104 -15.20 16.60 1.19
C PRO A 104 -14.76 16.92 2.63
N ALA A 105 -13.50 17.36 2.76
CA ALA A 105 -13.05 18.03 3.96
C ALA A 105 -13.94 19.26 4.20
N LYS A 106 -14.28 19.50 5.47
CA LYS A 106 -14.89 20.76 5.90
C LYS A 106 -14.00 21.95 5.52
#